data_AF-A0A6A4ASI8-F1
#
_entry.id   AF-A0A6A4ASI8-F1
#
_cell.length_a   1.000
_cell.length_b   1.000
_cell.length_c   1.000
_cell.angle_alpha   90.00
_cell.angle_beta   90.00
_cell.angle_gamma   90.00
#
_symmetry.space_group_name_H-M   'P 1'
#
loop_
_entity.id
_entity.type
_entity.pdbx_description
1 polymer ?
#
loop_
_entity_poly.entity_id
_entity_poly.type
_entity_poly.pdbx_seq_one_letter_code
_entity_poly.pdbx_strand_id
1 'polypeptide(L)'
;MPRKRAHLTLGEKNELRRHGQSHPNLTRNQLAEWALAKYGKLPSASTVSSIMTTGAVPTPLNPNAKRAQLGKFPAMEAELFQAIAARAVSLGVGVKELVQGHDPMLDDTAIWESANRILRRTRNDGSCVQPTWARSFKRRHGLLPDQVVAVPVAPAGTATTEGHASTPSGRIRFKSSDDILLLIATKPWQVKCALDGWAEVASQLRRVVGFQLAL
;
A
#
# COMPACT_ATOMS: atom_id res chain seq x y z
N MET A 1 29.76 -0.18 -19.14
CA MET A 1 28.35 -0.09 -18.67
C MET A 1 28.33 0.02 -17.16
N PRO A 2 27.64 1.01 -16.55
CA PRO A 2 27.54 1.10 -15.09
C PRO A 2 26.76 -0.11 -14.55
N ARG A 3 27.38 -0.87 -13.63
CA ARG A 3 26.74 -2.01 -12.97
C ARG A 3 25.52 -1.51 -12.18
N LYS A 4 24.32 -2.00 -12.52
CA LYS A 4 23.08 -1.68 -11.80
C LYS A 4 23.25 -2.07 -10.33
N ARG A 5 23.04 -1.12 -9.41
CA ARG A 5 23.22 -1.36 -7.97
C ARG A 5 22.24 -2.45 -7.51
N ALA A 6 22.76 -3.49 -6.87
CA ALA A 6 21.95 -4.53 -6.28
C ALA A 6 21.21 -3.97 -5.05
N HIS A 7 19.89 -4.06 -5.06
CA HIS A 7 19.06 -3.60 -3.96
C HIS A 7 18.49 -4.78 -3.18
N LEU A 8 19.01 -4.99 -1.96
CA LEU A 8 18.51 -5.99 -1.03
C LEU A 8 17.27 -5.47 -0.28
N THR A 9 16.29 -6.34 -0.03
CA THR A 9 15.16 -6.08 0.88
C THR A 9 15.65 -6.05 2.33
N LEU A 10 14.86 -5.52 3.26
CA LEU A 10 15.19 -5.56 4.69
C LEU A 10 15.25 -7.00 5.21
N GLY A 11 14.40 -7.90 4.71
CA GLY A 11 14.47 -9.33 5.01
C GLY A 11 15.79 -9.96 4.57
N GLU A 12 16.19 -9.73 3.31
CA GLU A 12 17.47 -10.21 2.76
C GLU A 12 18.67 -9.65 3.55
N LYS A 13 18.62 -8.37 3.96
CA LYS A 13 19.64 -7.75 4.81
C LYS A 13 19.71 -8.41 6.20
N ASN A 14 18.57 -8.72 6.82
CA ASN A 14 18.52 -9.40 8.11
C ASN A 14 19.06 -10.83 8.04
N GLU A 15 18.75 -11.55 6.97
CA GLU A 15 19.33 -12.89 6.75
C GLU A 15 20.83 -12.83 6.52
N LEU A 16 21.31 -11.85 5.73
CA LEU A 16 22.74 -11.63 5.53
C LEU A 16 23.45 -11.35 6.86
N ARG A 17 22.83 -10.58 7.78
CA ARG A 17 23.37 -10.34 9.13
C ARG A 17 23.44 -11.62 9.93
N ARG A 18 22.35 -12.39 9.96
CA ARG A 18 22.29 -13.67 10.68
C ARG A 18 23.37 -14.62 10.18
N HIS A 19 23.56 -14.69 8.86
CA HIS A 19 24.59 -15.50 8.22
C HIS A 19 26.02 -15.02 8.55
N GLY A 20 26.26 -13.70 8.54
CA GLY A 20 27.55 -13.14 8.94
C GLY A 20 27.86 -13.33 10.42
N GLN A 21 26.85 -13.26 11.29
CA GLN A 21 26.98 -13.52 12.72
C GLN A 21 27.26 -14.99 13.02
N SER A 22 26.64 -15.93 12.27
CA SER A 22 26.92 -17.36 12.43
C SER A 22 28.25 -17.79 11.82
N HIS A 23 28.87 -16.96 10.98
CA HIS A 23 30.15 -17.25 10.31
C HIS A 23 31.10 -16.04 10.39
N PRO A 24 31.68 -15.75 11.57
CA PRO A 24 32.50 -14.54 11.80
C PRO A 24 33.80 -14.52 10.97
N ASN A 25 34.22 -15.67 10.45
CA ASN A 25 35.44 -15.81 9.63
C ASN A 25 35.23 -15.42 8.16
N LEU A 26 33.99 -15.19 7.72
CA LEU A 26 33.72 -14.83 6.33
C LEU A 26 34.13 -13.39 6.05
N THR A 27 34.85 -13.22 4.95
CA THR A 27 35.14 -11.89 4.42
C THR A 27 33.89 -11.23 3.84
N ARG A 28 33.94 -9.91 3.71
CA ARG A 28 32.84 -9.12 3.10
C ARG A 28 32.52 -9.56 1.66
N ASN A 29 33.52 -10.02 0.91
CA ASN A 29 33.35 -10.51 -0.45
C ASN A 29 32.65 -11.88 -0.47
N GLN A 30 33.01 -12.80 0.44
CA GLN A 30 32.33 -14.08 0.58
C GLN A 30 30.87 -13.92 1.01
N LEU A 31 30.56 -12.94 1.87
CA LEU A 31 29.17 -12.59 2.19
C LEU A 31 28.41 -12.01 1.00
N ALA A 32 29.07 -11.25 0.12
CA ALA A 32 28.47 -10.77 -1.12
C ALA A 32 28.20 -11.90 -2.11
N GLU A 33 29.13 -12.85 -2.24
CA GLU A 33 28.98 -14.05 -3.05
C GLU A 33 27.85 -14.95 -2.54
N TRP A 34 27.72 -15.09 -1.22
CA TRP A 34 26.58 -15.78 -0.61
C TRP A 34 25.24 -15.13 -0.99
N ALA A 35 25.17 -13.79 -0.94
CA ALA A 35 23.97 -13.06 -1.36
C ALA A 35 23.68 -13.23 -2.86
N LEU A 36 24.72 -13.33 -3.69
CA LEU A 36 24.59 -13.64 -5.11
C LEU A 36 24.05 -15.06 -5.32
N ALA A 37 24.60 -16.06 -4.65
CA ALA A 37 24.16 -17.45 -4.75
C ALA A 37 22.71 -17.61 -4.27
N LYS A 38 22.32 -16.93 -3.19
CA LYS A 38 21.00 -17.08 -2.59
C LYS A 38 19.90 -16.26 -3.27
N TYR A 39 20.20 -15.02 -3.67
CA TYR A 39 19.18 -14.07 -4.16
C TYR A 39 19.42 -13.60 -5.61
N GLY A 40 20.49 -14.06 -6.27
CA GLY A 40 20.89 -13.54 -7.59
C GLY A 40 21.39 -12.10 -7.55
N LYS A 41 21.73 -11.57 -6.37
CA LYS A 41 22.10 -10.15 -6.15
C LYS A 41 23.50 -10.05 -5.57
N LEU A 42 24.40 -9.36 -6.28
CA LEU A 42 25.76 -9.11 -5.81
C LEU A 42 25.88 -7.69 -5.20
N PRO A 43 25.73 -7.53 -3.87
CA PRO A 43 26.01 -6.25 -3.21
C PRO A 43 27.51 -5.92 -3.24
N SER A 44 27.86 -4.64 -3.20
CA SER A 44 29.27 -4.24 -3.04
C SER A 44 29.77 -4.58 -1.63
N ALA A 45 31.08 -4.80 -1.47
CA ALA A 45 31.70 -4.99 -0.17
C ALA A 45 31.40 -3.85 0.83
N SER A 46 31.32 -2.61 0.33
CA SER A 46 30.90 -1.44 1.12
C SER A 46 29.44 -1.53 1.58
N THR A 47 28.55 -2.05 0.74
CA THR A 47 27.14 -2.29 1.09
C THR A 47 27.03 -3.37 2.15
N VAL A 48 27.76 -4.49 1.99
CA VAL A 48 27.81 -5.56 3.01
C VAL A 48 28.32 -5.02 4.34
N SER A 49 29.40 -4.24 4.33
CA SER A 49 29.92 -3.62 5.55
C SER A 49 28.87 -2.73 6.22
N SER A 50 28.21 -1.86 5.46
CA SER A 50 27.15 -1.01 5.97
C SER A 50 25.98 -1.81 6.57
N ILE A 51 25.59 -2.93 5.94
CA ILE A 51 24.53 -3.80 6.46
C ILE A 51 24.97 -4.49 7.76
N MET A 52 26.21 -4.97 7.87
CA MET A 52 26.71 -5.61 9.08
C MET A 52 26.84 -4.62 10.25
N THR A 53 27.25 -3.37 9.97
CA THR A 53 27.37 -2.32 10.99
C THR A 53 26.01 -1.78 11.43
N THR A 54 25.05 -1.67 10.50
CA THR A 54 23.68 -1.24 10.85
C THR A 54 22.97 -2.40 11.54
N GLY A 55 22.55 -2.23 12.79
CA GLY A 55 21.85 -3.27 13.57
C GLY A 55 20.61 -3.86 12.87
N ALA A 56 20.13 -4.99 13.39
CA ALA A 56 18.94 -5.65 12.85
C ALA A 56 17.74 -4.70 12.84
N VAL A 57 17.04 -4.67 11.71
CA VAL A 57 15.80 -3.89 11.56
C VAL A 57 14.64 -4.85 11.78
N PRO A 58 13.56 -4.48 12.49
CA PRO A 58 12.37 -5.32 12.60
C PRO A 58 11.92 -5.82 11.22
N THR A 59 11.59 -7.10 11.12
CA THR A 59 11.12 -7.68 9.86
C THR A 59 9.89 -6.92 9.39
N PRO A 60 9.94 -6.26 8.21
CA PRO A 60 8.81 -5.49 7.72
C PRO A 60 7.65 -6.42 7.36
N LEU A 61 6.41 -5.94 7.56
CA LEU A 61 5.20 -6.63 7.12
C LEU A 61 5.19 -6.86 5.60
N ASN A 62 5.73 -5.89 4.84
CA ASN A 62 5.96 -6.05 3.41
C ASN A 62 7.29 -6.80 3.14
N PRO A 63 7.26 -8.02 2.56
CA PRO A 63 8.46 -8.80 2.26
C PRO A 63 9.40 -8.11 1.25
N ASN A 64 8.84 -7.28 0.37
CA ASN A 64 9.56 -6.55 -0.68
C ASN A 64 10.12 -5.19 -0.21
N ALA A 65 9.94 -4.83 1.07
CA ALA A 65 10.38 -3.55 1.59
C ALA A 65 11.91 -3.44 1.60
N LYS A 66 12.45 -2.41 0.92
CA LYS A 66 13.89 -2.11 0.88
C LYS A 66 14.34 -1.11 1.96
N ARG A 67 13.38 -0.38 2.54
CA ARG A 67 13.55 0.67 3.56
C ARG A 67 12.41 0.61 4.56
N ALA A 68 12.67 1.00 5.79
CA ALA A 68 11.64 1.19 6.82
C ALA A 68 11.11 2.62 6.68
N GLN A 69 10.03 2.79 5.91
CA GLN A 69 9.41 4.10 5.72
C GLN A 69 8.04 4.12 6.40
N LEU A 70 7.92 4.95 7.43
CA LEU A 70 6.64 5.22 8.08
C LEU A 70 5.79 6.13 7.19
N GLY A 71 4.48 5.95 7.25
CA GLY A 71 3.54 6.85 6.60
C GLY A 71 3.40 8.18 7.33
N LYS A 72 2.66 9.11 6.70
CA LYS A 72 2.39 10.44 7.25
C LYS A 72 1.68 10.41 8.60
N PHE A 73 0.90 9.35 8.85
CA PHE A 73 0.08 9.19 10.06
C PHE A 73 0.28 7.78 10.65
N PRO A 74 1.41 7.52 11.32
CA PRO A 74 1.78 6.17 11.76
C PRO A 74 0.82 5.58 12.80
N ALA A 75 0.28 6.39 13.72
CA ALA A 75 -0.67 5.93 14.73
C ALA A 75 -2.00 5.45 14.11
N MET A 76 -2.52 6.21 13.13
CA MET A 76 -3.72 5.82 12.38
C MET A 76 -3.48 4.56 11.55
N GLU A 77 -2.31 4.44 10.92
CA GLU A 77 -1.95 3.24 10.16
C GLU A 77 -1.89 2.00 11.04
N ALA A 78 -1.34 2.12 12.24
CA ALA A 78 -1.30 1.03 13.21
C ALA A 78 -2.70 0.59 13.64
N GLU A 79 -3.58 1.53 13.99
CA GLU A 79 -4.97 1.24 14.38
C GLU A 79 -5.75 0.59 13.24
N LEU A 80 -5.63 1.10 12.01
CA LEU A 80 -6.29 0.54 10.85
C LEU A 80 -5.82 -0.90 10.57
N PHE A 81 -4.51 -1.13 10.65
CA PHE A 81 -3.94 -2.45 10.45
C PHE A 81 -4.37 -3.43 11.56
N GLN A 82 -4.47 -2.97 12.81
CA GLN A 82 -5.02 -3.78 13.92
C GLN A 82 -6.47 -4.17 13.67
N ALA A 83 -7.31 -3.26 13.14
CA ALA A 83 -8.69 -3.59 12.78
C ALA A 83 -8.76 -4.66 11.67
N ILE A 84 -7.89 -4.58 10.66
CA ILE A 84 -7.79 -5.60 9.59
C ILE A 84 -7.36 -6.94 10.19
N ALA A 85 -6.36 -6.94 11.08
CA ALA A 85 -5.89 -8.15 11.76
C ALA A 85 -6.99 -8.77 12.65
N ALA A 86 -7.75 -7.96 13.38
CA ALA A 86 -8.88 -8.42 14.19
C ALA A 86 -9.96 -9.07 13.32
N ARG A 87 -10.27 -8.48 12.15
CA ARG A 87 -11.21 -9.08 11.19
C ARG A 87 -10.73 -10.44 10.67
N ALA A 88 -9.45 -10.55 10.34
CA ALA A 88 -8.85 -11.84 9.95
C ALA A 88 -9.08 -12.89 11.04
N VAL A 89 -8.77 -12.55 12.30
CA VAL A 89 -9.00 -13.42 13.45
C VAL A 89 -10.48 -13.80 13.60
N SER A 90 -11.40 -12.84 13.47
CA SER A 90 -12.85 -13.11 13.56
C SER A 90 -13.36 -14.03 12.46
N LEU A 91 -12.74 -14.01 11.28
CA LEU A 91 -13.07 -14.89 10.16
C LEU A 91 -12.30 -16.23 10.21
N GLY A 92 -11.42 -16.43 11.21
CA GLY A 92 -10.60 -17.63 11.34
C GLY A 92 -9.54 -17.78 10.25
N VAL A 93 -9.22 -16.71 9.51
CA VAL A 93 -8.25 -16.70 8.43
C VAL A 93 -7.08 -15.78 8.74
N GLY A 94 -5.93 -16.00 8.12
CA GLY A 94 -4.85 -15.02 8.19
C GLY A 94 -5.11 -13.78 7.33
N VAL A 95 -4.33 -12.73 7.55
CA VAL A 95 -4.44 -11.47 6.80
C VAL A 95 -4.11 -11.65 5.31
N LYS A 96 -3.27 -12.63 4.96
CA LYS A 96 -2.91 -12.91 3.56
C LYS A 96 -4.07 -13.54 2.80
N GLU A 97 -4.83 -14.38 3.47
CA GLU A 97 -6.00 -15.07 2.95
C GLU A 97 -7.14 -14.07 2.67
N LEU A 98 -7.28 -13.03 3.50
CA LEU A 98 -8.19 -11.91 3.21
C LEU A 98 -7.86 -11.21 1.88
N VAL A 99 -6.57 -11.02 1.60
CA VAL A 99 -6.11 -10.38 0.35
C VAL A 99 -6.47 -11.27 -0.86
N GLN A 100 -6.27 -12.58 -0.76
CA GLN A 100 -6.61 -13.53 -1.82
C GLN A 100 -8.12 -13.63 -2.06
N GLY A 101 -8.89 -13.60 -0.97
CA GLY A 101 -10.35 -13.62 -1.00
C GLY A 101 -11.01 -12.32 -1.48
N HIS A 102 -10.23 -11.30 -1.83
CA HIS A 102 -10.74 -9.97 -2.21
C HIS A 102 -11.74 -9.40 -1.18
N ASP A 103 -11.43 -9.54 0.12
CA ASP A 103 -12.34 -9.09 1.18
C ASP A 103 -12.71 -7.60 0.99
N PRO A 104 -14.01 -7.22 1.08
CA PRO A 104 -14.45 -5.84 0.87
C PRO A 104 -13.78 -4.80 1.78
N MET A 105 -13.33 -5.18 2.98
CA MET A 105 -12.57 -4.29 3.88
C MET A 105 -11.22 -3.91 3.30
N LEU A 106 -10.67 -4.74 2.41
CA LEU A 106 -9.44 -4.47 1.69
C LEU A 106 -9.68 -3.71 0.38
N ASP A 107 -10.89 -3.25 0.06
CA ASP A 107 -11.07 -2.33 -1.05
C ASP A 107 -10.34 -1.00 -0.80
N ASP A 108 -9.82 -0.38 -1.85
CA ASP A 108 -9.10 0.90 -1.73
C ASP A 108 -10.01 1.98 -1.12
N THR A 109 -11.30 1.98 -1.45
CA THR A 109 -12.30 2.91 -0.92
C THR A 109 -12.55 2.66 0.56
N ALA A 110 -12.77 1.40 0.96
CA ALA A 110 -13.04 1.02 2.35
C ALA A 110 -11.86 1.32 3.29
N ILE A 111 -10.62 1.09 2.83
CA ILE A 111 -9.39 1.45 3.54
C ILE A 111 -9.29 2.96 3.71
N TRP A 112 -9.54 3.72 2.64
CA TRP A 112 -9.49 5.18 2.66
C TRP A 112 -10.54 5.78 3.63
N GLU A 113 -11.79 5.31 3.57
CA GLU A 113 -12.86 5.75 4.47
C GLU A 113 -12.53 5.44 5.93
N SER A 114 -12.08 4.22 6.20
CA SER A 114 -11.71 3.79 7.56
C SER A 114 -10.55 4.63 8.11
N ALA A 115 -9.53 4.92 7.29
CA ALA A 115 -8.41 5.79 7.68
C ALA A 115 -8.86 7.21 8.04
N ASN A 116 -9.71 7.82 7.21
CA ASN A 116 -10.22 9.17 7.48
C ASN A 116 -11.14 9.22 8.69
N ARG A 117 -11.95 8.18 8.92
CA ARG A 117 -12.74 8.03 10.14
C ARG A 117 -11.86 8.02 11.39
N ILE A 118 -10.74 7.28 11.36
CA ILE A 118 -9.77 7.26 12.47
C ILE A 118 -9.09 8.62 12.65
N LEU A 119 -8.70 9.30 11.56
CA LEU A 119 -8.08 10.63 11.65
C LEU A 119 -9.01 11.68 12.26
N ARG A 120 -10.29 11.69 11.84
CA ARG A 120 -11.30 12.59 12.40
C ARG A 120 -11.48 12.35 13.89
N ARG A 121 -11.51 11.09 14.32
CA ARG A 121 -11.61 10.69 15.74
C ARG A 121 -10.39 11.07 16.57
N THR A 122 -9.17 10.93 16.02
CA THR A 122 -7.92 11.03 16.80
C THR A 122 -7.29 12.42 16.81
N ARG A 123 -7.43 13.20 15.74
CA ARG A 123 -6.74 14.51 15.61
C ARG A 123 -7.69 15.69 15.51
N ASN A 124 -8.87 15.49 14.91
CA ASN A 124 -9.88 16.54 14.68
C ASN A 124 -9.31 17.88 14.16
N ASP A 125 -8.21 17.85 13.41
CA ASP A 125 -7.45 19.03 12.93
C ASP A 125 -7.72 19.33 11.45
N GLY A 126 -8.71 18.64 10.85
CA GLY A 126 -9.01 18.71 9.42
C GLY A 126 -8.01 17.98 8.53
N SER A 127 -7.08 17.20 9.09
CA SER A 127 -6.19 16.32 8.31
C SER A 127 -6.95 15.14 7.73
N CYS A 128 -6.60 14.77 6.50
CA CYS A 128 -7.10 13.58 5.84
C CYS A 128 -6.07 12.97 4.89
N VAL A 129 -6.32 11.72 4.53
CA VAL A 129 -5.60 11.02 3.47
C VAL A 129 -6.32 11.16 2.14
N GLN A 130 -5.53 11.26 1.07
CA GLN A 130 -6.03 11.26 -0.30
C GLN A 130 -6.38 9.82 -0.74
N PRO A 131 -7.22 9.61 -1.76
CA PRO A 131 -7.66 8.27 -2.16
C PRO A 131 -6.49 7.34 -2.55
N THR A 132 -5.46 7.91 -3.19
CA THR A 132 -4.23 7.21 -3.60
C THR A 132 -3.37 6.73 -2.43
N TRP A 133 -3.66 7.19 -1.21
CA TRP A 133 -2.96 6.76 0.00
C TRP A 133 -3.22 5.27 0.31
N ALA A 134 -4.43 4.76 0.05
CA ALA A 134 -4.80 3.37 0.36
C ALA A 134 -3.86 2.36 -0.30
N ARG A 135 -3.51 2.58 -1.57
CA ARG A 135 -2.53 1.76 -2.29
C ARG A 135 -1.14 1.80 -1.66
N SER A 136 -0.73 2.96 -1.13
CA SER A 136 0.56 3.10 -0.44
C SER A 136 0.55 2.44 0.94
N PHE A 137 -0.57 2.49 1.66
CA PHE A 137 -0.80 1.72 2.86
C PHE A 137 -0.70 0.21 2.58
N LYS A 138 -1.48 -0.33 1.64
CA LYS A 138 -1.41 -1.75 1.26
C LYS A 138 0.01 -2.21 0.95
N ARG A 139 0.72 -1.42 0.14
CA ARG A 139 2.12 -1.68 -0.21
C ARG A 139 3.07 -1.71 0.99
N ARG A 140 2.89 -0.85 1.99
CA ARG A 140 3.73 -0.87 3.21
C ARG A 140 3.44 -2.07 4.10
N HIS A 141 2.19 -2.51 4.12
CA HIS A 141 1.72 -3.61 4.95
C HIS A 141 1.77 -4.98 4.26
N GLY A 142 2.22 -5.06 3.00
CA GLY A 142 2.32 -6.33 2.28
C GLY A 142 0.97 -6.86 1.79
N LEU A 143 -0.04 -5.99 1.68
CA LEU A 143 -1.43 -6.34 1.37
C LEU A 143 -1.76 -6.26 -0.13
N LEU A 144 -0.78 -6.02 -1.00
CA LEU A 144 -1.02 -6.07 -2.44
C LEU A 144 -0.98 -7.52 -2.94
N PRO A 145 -1.85 -7.92 -3.90
CA PRO A 145 -1.89 -9.29 -4.41
C PRO A 145 -0.53 -9.80 -4.93
N ASP A 146 0.24 -8.95 -5.59
CA ASP A 146 1.59 -9.24 -6.12
C ASP A 146 2.66 -9.43 -5.03
N GLN A 147 2.38 -9.01 -3.79
CA GLN A 147 3.27 -9.18 -2.65
C GLN A 147 2.96 -10.45 -1.85
N VAL A 148 1.72 -10.95 -1.93
CA VAL A 148 1.26 -12.16 -1.22
C VAL A 148 1.66 -13.42 -1.98
N VAL A 149 1.64 -13.37 -3.31
CA VAL A 149 2.19 -14.44 -4.17
C VAL A 149 3.70 -14.25 -4.26
N ALA A 150 4.45 -14.96 -3.43
CA ALA A 150 5.91 -14.98 -3.51
C ALA A 150 6.34 -15.61 -4.84
N VAL A 151 6.49 -14.81 -5.90
CA VAL A 151 7.08 -15.28 -7.17
C VAL A 151 8.60 -15.15 -7.08
N PRO A 152 9.37 -16.25 -7.18
CA PRO A 152 10.79 -16.17 -7.51
C PRO A 152 10.89 -15.75 -8.99
N VAL A 153 11.14 -14.47 -9.25
CA VAL A 153 11.30 -13.99 -10.63
C VAL A 153 12.70 -14.35 -11.15
N ALA A 154 12.77 -15.44 -11.90
CA ALA A 154 13.78 -15.64 -12.95
C ALA A 154 13.56 -14.61 -14.07
N PRO A 155 14.60 -14.12 -14.77
CA PRO A 155 14.42 -13.11 -15.80
C PRO A 155 14.14 -13.72 -17.18
N ALA A 156 13.43 -12.93 -17.98
CA ALA A 156 13.25 -12.96 -19.44
C ALA A 156 12.02 -13.70 -19.98
N GLY A 157 11.13 -12.89 -20.57
CA GLY A 157 9.98 -13.31 -21.38
C GLY A 157 9.16 -12.08 -21.73
N THR A 158 9.30 -11.60 -22.96
CA THR A 158 8.54 -10.52 -23.59
C THR A 158 7.04 -10.84 -23.76
N ALA A 159 6.22 -9.78 -23.78
CA ALA A 159 4.76 -9.73 -24.05
C ALA A 159 3.89 -10.28 -22.90
N THR A 160 2.72 -9.71 -22.54
CA THR A 160 1.67 -9.12 -23.39
C THR A 160 0.85 -8.11 -22.57
N THR A 161 0.47 -7.01 -23.20
CA THR A 161 -0.49 -6.03 -22.69
C THR A 161 -1.89 -6.62 -22.75
N GLU A 162 -2.50 -6.94 -21.61
CA GLU A 162 -3.90 -7.37 -21.55
C GLU A 162 -4.74 -6.44 -20.66
N GLY A 163 -5.64 -5.73 -21.35
CA GLY A 163 -7.00 -5.36 -20.93
C GLY A 163 -7.21 -4.80 -19.53
N HIS A 164 -7.01 -3.48 -19.36
CA HIS A 164 -7.85 -2.76 -18.40
C HIS A 164 -9.29 -2.81 -18.92
N ALA A 165 -10.18 -3.46 -18.15
CA ALA A 165 -11.61 -3.37 -18.34
C ALA A 165 -11.99 -1.88 -18.42
N SER A 166 -12.46 -1.48 -19.60
CA SER A 166 -12.91 -0.12 -19.85
C SER A 166 -14.15 0.13 -19.00
N THR A 167 -14.02 0.99 -17.99
CA THR A 167 -15.16 1.63 -17.34
C THR A 167 -16.01 2.28 -18.46
N PRO A 168 -17.34 2.08 -18.51
CA PRO A 168 -18.16 2.70 -19.53
C PRO A 168 -17.96 4.21 -19.47
N SER A 169 -17.32 4.77 -20.51
CA SER A 169 -17.14 6.20 -20.71
C SER A 169 -18.45 6.80 -21.20
N GLY A 170 -19.49 6.71 -20.38
CA GLY A 170 -20.66 7.56 -20.49
C GLY A 170 -20.34 8.86 -19.76
N ARG A 171 -20.27 9.99 -20.47
CA ARG A 171 -20.39 11.29 -19.79
C ARG A 171 -21.73 11.27 -19.07
N ILE A 172 -21.71 11.18 -17.74
CA ILE A 172 -22.91 11.32 -16.92
C ILE A 172 -23.48 12.70 -17.24
N ARG A 173 -24.64 12.74 -17.91
CA ARG A 173 -25.35 13.99 -18.22
C ARG A 173 -26.24 14.33 -17.03
N PHE A 174 -26.07 15.53 -16.49
CA PHE A 174 -27.00 16.07 -15.50
C PHE A 174 -28.40 16.15 -16.11
N LYS A 175 -29.40 15.64 -15.39
CA LYS A 175 -30.79 15.59 -15.87
C LYS A 175 -31.58 16.85 -15.55
N SER A 176 -31.13 17.65 -14.56
CA SER A 176 -31.76 18.90 -14.17
C SER A 176 -30.75 20.03 -13.97
N SER A 177 -31.16 21.26 -14.25
CA SER A 177 -30.41 22.48 -13.91
C SER A 177 -30.24 22.65 -12.39
N ASP A 178 -31.17 22.12 -11.59
CA ASP A 178 -31.07 22.15 -10.12
C ASP A 178 -29.89 21.33 -9.60
N ASP A 179 -29.49 20.25 -10.29
CA ASP A 179 -28.33 19.44 -9.93
C ASP A 179 -27.02 20.24 -10.07
N ILE A 180 -26.96 21.12 -11.08
CA ILE A 180 -25.81 21.99 -11.35
C ILE A 180 -25.72 23.10 -10.29
N LEU A 181 -26.86 23.69 -9.92
CA LEU A 181 -26.92 24.71 -8.87
C LEU A 181 -26.51 24.16 -7.51
N LEU A 182 -26.94 22.93 -7.16
CA LEU A 182 -26.52 22.28 -5.91
C LEU A 182 -25.01 21.97 -5.90
N LEU A 183 -24.45 21.53 -7.03
CA LEU A 183 -23.00 21.30 -7.18
C LEU A 183 -22.18 22.59 -7.00
N ILE A 184 -22.65 23.70 -7.55
CA ILE A 184 -22.00 25.03 -7.43
C ILE A 184 -22.12 25.57 -6.01
N ALA A 185 -23.26 25.37 -5.34
CA ALA A 185 -23.49 25.83 -3.97
C ALA A 185 -22.64 25.07 -2.94
N THR A 186 -22.47 23.76 -3.13
CA THR A 186 -21.76 22.87 -2.19
C THR A 186 -20.25 22.90 -2.34
N LYS A 187 -19.73 23.33 -3.49
CA LYS A 187 -18.29 23.48 -3.78
C LYS A 187 -17.43 22.29 -3.31
N PRO A 188 -17.71 21.05 -3.77
CA PRO A 188 -16.97 19.85 -3.36
C PRO A 188 -15.45 19.97 -3.46
N TRP A 189 -14.96 20.74 -4.43
CA TRP A 189 -13.54 21.01 -4.66
C TRP A 189 -12.87 21.90 -3.59
N GLN A 190 -13.63 22.55 -2.71
CA GLN A 190 -13.09 23.32 -1.58
C GLN A 190 -12.87 22.47 -0.32
N VAL A 191 -13.40 21.24 -0.29
CA VAL A 191 -13.14 20.31 0.81
C VAL A 191 -11.72 19.76 0.67
N LYS A 192 -10.90 19.89 1.72
CA LYS A 192 -9.48 19.46 1.73
C LYS A 192 -9.30 17.98 1.38
N CYS A 193 -10.36 17.19 1.52
CA CYS A 193 -10.42 15.75 1.33
C CYS A 193 -11.35 15.47 0.16
N ALA A 194 -10.78 15.27 -1.02
CA ALA A 194 -11.52 15.32 -2.29
C ALA A 194 -12.75 14.40 -2.33
N LEU A 195 -12.65 13.16 -1.82
CA LEU A 195 -13.77 12.21 -1.79
C LEU A 195 -14.80 12.52 -0.70
N ASP A 196 -14.42 13.20 0.38
CA ASP A 196 -15.38 13.62 1.42
C ASP A 196 -16.29 14.72 0.89
N GLY A 197 -15.76 15.65 0.09
CA GLY A 197 -16.56 16.68 -0.58
C GLY A 197 -17.60 16.09 -1.52
N TRP A 198 -17.23 15.07 -2.31
CA TRP A 198 -18.18 14.40 -3.21
C TRP A 198 -19.18 13.50 -2.48
N ALA A 199 -18.79 12.85 -1.37
CA ALA A 199 -19.70 12.05 -0.54
C ALA A 199 -20.71 12.93 0.22
N GLU A 200 -20.28 14.07 0.74
CA GLU A 200 -21.14 15.10 1.34
C GLU A 200 -22.16 15.61 0.32
N VAL A 201 -21.70 15.96 -0.88
CA VAL A 201 -22.55 16.36 -2.01
C VAL A 201 -23.54 15.27 -2.40
N ALA A 202 -23.09 14.02 -2.52
CA ALA A 202 -23.97 12.90 -2.82
C ALA A 202 -25.01 12.65 -1.72
N SER A 203 -24.65 12.81 -0.45
CA SER A 203 -25.57 12.71 0.69
C SER A 203 -26.60 13.84 0.69
N GLN A 204 -26.18 15.07 0.40
CA GLN A 204 -27.07 16.22 0.26
C GLN A 204 -28.00 16.09 -0.96
N LEU A 205 -27.48 15.61 -2.10
CA LEU A 205 -28.26 15.31 -3.30
C LEU A 205 -29.34 14.24 -3.05
N ARG A 206 -29.01 13.16 -2.30
CA ARG A 206 -29.98 12.12 -1.93
C ARG A 206 -31.08 12.60 -0.99
N ARG A 207 -30.84 13.66 -0.21
CA ARG A 207 -31.85 14.28 0.66
C ARG A 207 -32.84 15.16 -0.11
N VAL A 208 -32.50 15.57 -1.33
CA VAL A 208 -33.44 16.22 -2.25
C VAL A 208 -34.28 15.12 -2.91
N VAL A 209 -35.58 15.12 -2.64
CA VAL A 209 -36.55 14.00 -2.81
C VAL A 209 -36.77 13.52 -4.26
N GLY A 210 -35.96 13.95 -5.24
CA GLY A 210 -36.10 13.60 -6.67
C GLY A 210 -34.86 12.98 -7.32
N PHE A 211 -33.78 12.70 -6.59
CA PHE A 211 -32.52 12.31 -7.21
C PHE A 211 -32.48 10.84 -7.66
N GLN A 212 -32.72 10.61 -8.95
CA GLN A 212 -32.47 9.32 -9.63
C GLN A 212 -31.16 9.37 -10.43
N LEU A 213 -30.07 8.86 -9.85
CA LEU A 213 -28.90 8.43 -10.63
C LEU A 213 -29.36 7.26 -11.52
N ALA A 214 -29.45 7.48 -12.83
CA ALA A 214 -29.50 6.36 -13.76
C ALA A 214 -28.10 5.76 -13.83
N LEU A 215 -27.98 4.52 -13.35
CA LEU A 215 -26.85 3.63 -13.60
C LEU A 215 -26.73 3.35 -15.10
#